data_AF-A0A7W9Q208-F1
#
_entry.id   AF-A0A7W9Q208-F1
#
_cell.length_a   1.000
_cell.length_b   1.000
_cell.length_c   1.000
_cell.angle_alpha   90.00
_cell.angle_beta   90.00
_cell.angle_gamma   90.00
#
_symmetry.space_group_name_H-M   'P 1'
#
loop_
_entity.id
_entity.type
_entity.pdbx_description
1 polymer ?
#
loop_
_entity_poly.entity_id
_entity_poly.type
_entity_poly.pdbx_seq_one_letter_code
_entity_poly.pdbx_strand_id
1 'polypeptide(L)' 'MSDDARRIGSRSRTIAEDFALEQPLLMPLPKEPFETGRLFTPRVDRYGQIPVRTNRYSAVSSGRCNTLSC' A
#
# COMPACT_ATOMS: atom_id res chain seq x y z
N MET A 1 -7.30 13.47 2.65
CA MET A 1 -6.40 14.63 2.57
C MET A 1 -6.05 15.16 3.97
N SER A 2 -5.80 14.29 4.96
CA SER A 2 -5.47 14.72 6.33
C SER A 2 -3.96 14.76 6.60
N ASP A 3 -3.16 14.13 5.74
CA ASP A 3 -1.70 14.03 5.89
C ASP A 3 -1.00 15.30 5.37
N ASP A 4 -1.65 16.06 4.49
CA ASP A 4 -1.07 17.23 3.84
C ASP A 4 -0.60 18.31 4.85
N ALA A 5 -1.30 18.45 5.98
CA ALA A 5 -0.95 19.36 7.07
C ALA A 5 0.05 18.77 8.09
N ARG A 6 0.37 17.48 7.98
CA ARG A 6 1.31 16.80 8.87
C ARG A 6 2.74 17.23 8.54
N ARG A 7 3.59 17.22 9.56
CA ARG A 7 5.04 17.38 9.44
C ARG A 7 5.73 16.02 9.58
N ILE A 8 6.73 15.76 8.74
CA ILE A 8 7.55 14.55 8.83
C ILE A 8 8.70 14.80 9.81
N GLY A 9 8.66 14.14 10.97
CA GLY A 9 9.72 14.23 11.97
C GLY A 9 9.99 15.67 12.42
N SER A 10 11.24 16.11 12.32
CA SER A 10 11.68 17.45 12.70
C SER A 10 11.64 18.47 11.55
N ARG A 11 11.00 18.16 10.42
CA ARG A 11 10.89 19.11 9.30
C ARG A 11 10.06 20.32 9.70
N SER A 12 10.52 21.51 9.29
CA SER A 12 9.84 22.78 9.55
C SER A 12 8.59 22.97 8.69
N ARG A 13 8.63 22.45 7.47
CA ARG A 13 7.55 22.49 6.48
C ARG A 13 6.60 21.32 6.61
N THR A 14 5.36 21.56 6.23
CA THR A 14 4.32 20.54 6.09
C THR A 14 4.55 19.70 4.84
N ILE A 15 3.92 18.52 4.79
CA ILE A 15 4.01 17.63 3.63
C ILE A 15 3.51 18.33 2.36
N ALA A 16 2.43 19.12 2.44
CA ALA A 16 1.93 19.89 1.30
C ALA A 16 2.94 20.91 0.76
N GLU A 17 3.62 21.64 1.65
CA GLU A 17 4.62 22.63 1.28
C GLU A 17 5.83 21.99 0.61
N ASP A 18 6.35 20.90 1.18
CA ASP A 18 7.44 20.15 0.57
C ASP A 18 7.02 19.54 -0.78
N PHE A 19 5.81 18.97 -0.86
CA PHE A 19 5.28 18.42 -2.10
C PHE A 19 5.11 19.47 -3.20
N ALA A 20 4.63 20.67 -2.87
CA ALA A 20 4.47 21.76 -3.84
C ALA A 20 5.82 22.22 -4.44
N LEU A 21 6.90 22.13 -3.66
CA LEU A 21 8.25 22.47 -4.11
C LEU A 21 8.86 21.37 -4.99
N GLU A 22 8.61 20.10 -4.66
CA GLU A 22 9.15 18.96 -5.38
C GLU A 22 8.34 18.61 -6.64
N GLN A 23 7.03 18.86 -6.64
CA GLN A 23 6.12 18.56 -7.74
C GLN A 23 6.61 19.03 -9.13
N PRO A 24 7.10 20.28 -9.34
CA PRO A 24 7.58 20.70 -10.65
C PRO A 24 8.88 20.00 -11.10
N LEU A 25 9.60 19.31 -10.20
CA LEU A 25 10.80 18.55 -10.52
C LEU A 25 10.48 17.11 -10.94
N LEU A 26 9.23 16.65 -10.71
CA LEU A 26 8.82 15.28 -11.03
C LEU A 26 8.44 15.17 -12.51
N MET A 27 8.74 14.02 -13.11
CA MET A 27 8.21 13.68 -14.42
C MET A 27 6.69 13.52 -14.35
N PRO A 28 5.95 13.89 -15.41
CA PRO A 28 4.51 13.68 -15.47
C PRO A 28 4.18 12.19 -15.33
N LEU A 29 3.10 11.88 -14.61
CA LEU A 29 2.64 10.51 -14.47
C LEU A 29 2.29 9.94 -15.86
N PRO A 30 2.66 8.68 -16.16
CA PRO A 30 2.23 8.03 -17.38
C PRO A 30 0.71 8.06 -17.52
N LYS A 31 0.21 8.33 -18.73
CA LYS A 31 -1.24 8.35 -19.02
C LYS A 31 -1.85 6.95 -18.96
N GLU A 32 -1.05 5.94 -19.28
CA GLU A 32 -1.45 4.55 -19.18
C GLU A 32 -1.32 4.07 -17.73
N PRO A 33 -2.39 3.52 -17.13
CA PRO A 33 -2.31 2.94 -15.81
C PRO A 33 -1.27 1.82 -15.78
N PHE A 34 -0.33 1.90 -14.84
CA PHE A 34 0.59 0.81 -14.59
C PHE A 34 -0.14 -0.30 -13.82
N GLU A 35 0.05 -1.57 -14.22
CA GLU A 35 -0.39 -2.71 -13.40
C GLU A 35 0.46 -2.78 -12.12
N THR A 36 0.05 -2.03 -11.10
CA THR A 36 0.76 -1.90 -9.81
C THR A 36 0.73 -3.17 -8.97
N GLY A 37 -0.07 -4.16 -9.35
CA GLY A 37 -0.17 -5.41 -8.63
C GLY A 37 -0.80 -6.51 -9.46
N ARG A 38 -0.42 -7.74 -9.15
CA ARG A 38 -1.09 -8.94 -9.64
C ARG A 38 -2.01 -9.45 -8.55
N LEU A 39 -3.30 -9.49 -8.85
CA LEU A 39 -4.29 -10.01 -7.92
C LEU A 39 -4.19 -11.54 -7.88
N PHE A 40 -4.09 -12.06 -6.67
CA PHE A 40 -4.17 -13.48 -6.39
C PHE A 40 -5.25 -13.69 -5.32
N THR A 41 -5.96 -14.82 -5.38
CA THR A 41 -6.94 -15.24 -4.37
C THR A 41 -6.47 -16.49 -3.60
N PRO A 42 -5.26 -16.49 -3.01
CA PRO A 42 -4.75 -17.64 -2.24
C PRO A 42 -5.50 -17.76 -0.90
N ARG A 43 -5.79 -18.99 -0.49
CA ARG A 43 -6.32 -19.27 0.85
C ARG A 43 -5.18 -19.39 1.86
N VAL A 44 -5.50 -19.05 3.10
CA VAL A 44 -4.59 -19.24 4.24
C VAL A 44 -4.42 -20.74 4.49
N ASP A 45 -3.18 -21.18 4.66
CA ASP A 45 -2.88 -22.58 4.98
C ASP A 45 -3.13 -22.89 6.47
N ARG A 46 -2.98 -24.17 6.86
CA ARG A 46 -3.18 -24.62 8.26
C ARG A 46 -2.24 -23.96 9.27
N TYR A 47 -1.19 -23.27 8.81
CA TYR A 47 -0.20 -22.58 9.62
C TYR A 47 -0.41 -21.07 9.65
N GLY A 48 -1.51 -20.55 9.09
CA GLY A 48 -1.78 -19.12 9.07
C GLY A 48 -0.99 -18.36 7.99
N GLN A 49 -0.47 -19.05 6.98
CA GLN A 49 0.36 -18.45 5.92
C GLN A 49 -0.39 -18.35 4.60
N ILE A 50 -0.06 -17.31 3.83
CA ILE A 50 -0.55 -17.10 2.46
C ILE A 50 0.59 -17.46 1.50
N PRO A 51 0.48 -18.57 0.74
CA PRO A 51 1.46 -18.90 -0.29
C PRO A 51 1.23 -18.06 -1.55
N VAL A 52 2.26 -17.33 -1.98
CA VAL A 52 2.26 -16.55 -3.23
C VAL A 52 3.48 -16.95 -4.04
N ARG A 53 3.26 -17.71 -5.12
CA ARG A 53 4.31 -18.32 -5.95
C ARG A 53 5.29 -19.12 -5.08
N THR A 54 6.55 -18.69 -5.00
CA THR A 54 7.62 -19.34 -4.23
C THR A 54 7.73 -18.81 -2.80
N ASN A 55 7.02 -17.72 -2.45
CA ASN A 55 7.13 -17.10 -1.13
C ASN A 55 5.92 -17.38 -0.24
N ARG A 56 6.12 -17.29 1.08
CA ARG A 56 5.06 -17.44 2.10
C ARG A 56 5.02 -16.22 3.00
N TYR A 57 3.82 -15.67 3.17
CA TYR A 57 3.60 -14.49 3.98
C TYR A 57 2.70 -14.84 5.17
N SER A 58 3.12 -14.48 6.38
CA SER A 58 2.27 -14.62 7.56
C SER A 58 1.21 -13.54 7.52
N ALA A 59 -0.05 -13.92 7.70
CA ALA A 59 -1.14 -12.98 7.85
C ALA A 59 -1.53 -12.90 9.33
N VAL A 60 -1.44 -11.70 9.92
CA VAL A 60 -2.07 -11.45 11.22
C VAL A 60 -3.57 -11.32 10.97
N SER A 61 -4.35 -12.27 11.46
CA SER A 61 -5.81 -12.16 11.42
C SER A 61 -6.28 -11.18 12.49
N SER A 62 -6.24 -9.88 12.20
CA SER A 62 -7.14 -8.95 12.89
C SER A 62 -8.54 -9.25 12.37
N GLY A 63 -9.28 -10.05 13.13
CA GLY A 63 -10.45 -10.83 12.68
C GLY A 63 -11.47 -10.07 11.82
N ARG A 64 -11.34 -10.18 10.51
CA ARG A 64 -12.45 -10.08 9.56
C ARG A 64 -12.45 -11.31 8.68
N CYS A 65 -13.19 -12.32 9.12
CA CYS A 65 -13.65 -13.43 8.31
C CYS A 65 -14.50 -12.83 7.18
N ASN A 66 -13.97 -12.76 5.95
CA ASN A 66 -14.78 -12.38 4.81
C ASN A 66 -15.40 -13.65 4.24
N THR A 67 -16.67 -13.85 4.55
CA THR A 67 -17.51 -14.94 4.08
C THR A 67 -17.48 -15.01 2.55
N LEU A 68 -16.98 -16.11 2.00
CA LEU A 68 -17.49 -16.78 0.81
C LEU A 68 -16.85 -18.18 0.73
N SER A 69 -17.70 -19.18 0.94
CA SER A 69 -17.47 -20.63 0.86
C SER A 69 -16.89 -21.33 2.11
N CYS A 70 -17.71 -22.28 2.58
CA CYS A 70 -17.54 -23.21 3.70
C CYS A 70 -16.17 -23.92 3.77
#